data_AF-A0A511KCY1-F1
#
_entry.id   AF-A0A511KCY1-F1
#
_cell.length_a   1.000
_cell.length_b   1.000
_cell.length_c   1.000
_cell.angle_alpha   90.00
_cell.angle_beta   90.00
_cell.angle_gamma   90.00
#
_symmetry.space_group_name_H-M   'P 1'
#
loop_
_entity.id
_entity.type
_entity.pdbx_description
1 polymer ?
#
loop_
_entity_poly.entity_id
_entity_poly.type
_entity_poly.pdbx_seq_one_letter_code
_entity_poly.pdbx_strand_id
1 'polypeptide(L)'
;MAGQDGSQTIPPAVEPLFEIRETPAGFLGAFARVPIAQGTLVLDDPPLFTLDAPLQAYLFQRAQSGSGSGPTPVEGEEEEEEPPKTLEEFLDKAIRTMLSWKTDEQRKEFWDLANTRPELPPAYGIFATNAVQTSDETGGMFLLLSRFNSSCRPALSRPAWNPSTNSTRLYALRDISTGDELTWTYLNVTFEFEGVEARKAEMLRVFEFECCCEACDDTRVGPEARNESEKRLLRLRRLKERIGWTGESRTAGQTDGRMEVLREMVDLSRLEGLWETADRLEKAIEHA
;
A
#
# COMPACT_ATOMS: atom_id res chain seq x y z
N MET A 1 -55.70 -25.79 16.24
CA MET A 1 -54.32 -26.21 16.57
C MET A 1 -53.55 -26.33 15.27
N ALA A 2 -52.59 -25.44 15.04
CA ALA A 2 -51.42 -25.62 14.17
C ALA A 2 -50.63 -24.31 14.26
N GLY A 3 -49.71 -24.24 15.23
CA GLY A 3 -48.69 -23.20 15.26
C GLY A 3 -47.63 -23.55 14.24
N GLN A 4 -47.37 -22.65 13.30
CA GLN A 4 -46.17 -22.71 12.46
C GLN A 4 -45.11 -21.84 13.13
N ASP A 5 -44.18 -22.50 13.80
CA ASP A 5 -42.95 -21.87 14.31
C ASP A 5 -42.00 -21.69 13.13
N GLY A 6 -41.99 -20.49 12.55
CA GLY A 6 -41.05 -20.08 11.53
C GLY A 6 -39.72 -19.72 12.17
N SER A 7 -38.93 -20.73 12.57
CA SER A 7 -37.53 -20.53 12.93
C SER A 7 -36.75 -20.21 11.65
N GLN A 8 -36.61 -18.92 11.35
CA GLN A 8 -35.64 -18.45 10.37
C GLN A 8 -34.25 -18.64 10.95
N THR A 9 -33.55 -19.66 10.45
CA THR A 9 -32.13 -19.86 10.74
C THR A 9 -31.36 -18.67 10.18
N ILE A 10 -30.88 -17.79 11.06
CA ILE A 10 -29.89 -16.76 10.73
C ILE A 10 -28.65 -17.50 10.21
N PRO A 11 -28.16 -17.22 8.98
CA PRO A 11 -26.93 -17.84 8.51
C PRO A 11 -25.79 -17.49 9.49
N PRO A 12 -24.90 -18.45 9.80
CA PRO A 12 -23.78 -18.17 10.70
C PRO A 12 -22.99 -16.98 10.16
N ALA A 13 -22.62 -16.06 11.05
CA ALA A 13 -21.77 -14.92 10.71
C ALA A 13 -20.53 -15.44 9.99
N VAL A 14 -20.29 -14.94 8.77
CA VAL A 14 -19.09 -15.30 8.00
C VAL A 14 -17.89 -14.93 8.87
N GLU A 15 -17.07 -15.93 9.22
CA GLU A 15 -15.87 -15.68 10.01
C GLU A 15 -15.00 -14.65 9.27
N PRO A 16 -14.44 -13.65 9.97
CA PRO A 16 -13.59 -12.66 9.32
C PRO A 16 -12.37 -13.36 8.72
N LEU A 17 -12.01 -12.98 7.49
CA LEU A 17 -10.90 -13.57 6.74
C LEU A 17 -9.55 -13.41 7.44
N PHE A 18 -9.42 -12.37 8.28
CA PHE A 18 -8.20 -12.02 8.96
C PHE A 18 -8.44 -11.51 10.39
N GLU A 19 -7.36 -11.47 11.16
CA GLU A 19 -7.29 -10.84 12.48
C GLU A 19 -6.10 -9.89 12.54
N ILE A 20 -6.19 -8.89 13.42
CA ILE A 20 -5.07 -8.03 13.76
C ILE A 20 -4.42 -8.57 15.02
N ARG A 21 -3.11 -8.83 14.98
CA ARG A 21 -2.32 -9.29 16.13
C ARG A 21 -0.90 -8.75 16.08
N GLU A 22 -0.19 -8.85 17.19
CA GLU A 22 1.22 -8.43 17.25
C GLU A 22 2.11 -9.35 16.39
N THR A 23 3.06 -8.71 15.71
CA THR A 23 4.17 -9.35 15.01
C THR A 23 5.27 -9.70 16.02
N PRO A 24 6.20 -10.62 15.67
CA PRO A 24 7.35 -10.92 16.54
C PRO A 24 8.22 -9.69 16.88
N ALA A 25 8.14 -8.63 16.09
CA ALA A 25 8.85 -7.38 16.30
C ALA A 25 8.07 -6.37 17.19
N GLY A 26 6.87 -6.72 17.66
CA GLY A 26 6.12 -5.94 18.64
C GLY A 26 5.18 -4.87 18.08
N PHE A 27 4.96 -4.82 16.76
CA PHE A 27 3.96 -3.96 16.13
C PHE A 27 2.75 -4.79 15.67
N LEU A 28 1.64 -4.15 15.33
CA LEU A 28 0.45 -4.86 14.85
C LEU A 28 0.56 -5.22 13.36
N GLY A 29 -0.04 -6.34 12.97
CA GLY A 29 -0.16 -6.80 11.59
C GLY A 29 -1.46 -7.54 11.34
N ALA A 30 -1.91 -7.57 10.09
CA ALA A 30 -3.05 -8.36 9.65
C ALA A 30 -2.62 -9.77 9.25
N PHE A 31 -3.32 -10.80 9.74
CA PHE A 31 -2.98 -12.21 9.47
C PHE A 31 -4.20 -13.00 9.05
N ALA A 32 -4.04 -13.89 8.07
CA ALA A 32 -5.11 -14.75 7.59
C ALA A 32 -5.59 -15.72 8.69
N ARG A 33 -6.90 -15.77 8.94
CA ARG A 33 -7.51 -16.74 9.88
C ARG A 33 -7.93 -18.04 9.19
N VAL A 34 -8.22 -17.94 7.91
CA VAL A 34 -8.66 -19.04 7.05
C VAL A 34 -7.82 -19.03 5.76
N PRO A 35 -7.77 -20.14 5.00
CA PRO A 35 -7.20 -20.10 3.66
C PRO A 35 -7.97 -19.10 2.78
N ILE A 36 -7.25 -18.24 2.08
CA ILE A 36 -7.85 -17.22 1.19
C ILE A 36 -7.43 -17.54 -0.24
N ALA A 37 -8.41 -17.80 -1.10
CA ALA A 37 -8.16 -18.09 -2.51
C ALA A 37 -7.71 -16.82 -3.27
N GLN A 38 -6.88 -17.01 -4.29
CA GLN A 38 -6.51 -15.93 -5.23
C GLN A 38 -7.76 -15.21 -5.78
N GLY A 39 -7.67 -13.89 -5.88
CA GLY A 39 -8.75 -13.03 -6.38
C GLY A 39 -9.81 -12.64 -5.35
N THR A 40 -9.76 -13.21 -4.15
CA THR A 40 -10.68 -12.86 -3.05
C THR A 40 -10.50 -11.39 -2.65
N LEU A 41 -11.62 -10.67 -2.47
CA LEU A 41 -11.64 -9.35 -1.84
C LEU A 41 -11.37 -9.52 -0.33
N VAL A 42 -10.19 -9.11 0.11
CA VAL A 42 -9.73 -9.29 1.50
C VAL A 42 -10.15 -8.12 2.37
N LEU A 43 -10.08 -6.90 1.84
CA LEU A 43 -10.43 -5.68 2.55
C LEU A 43 -11.22 -4.74 1.63
N ASP A 44 -12.30 -4.16 2.15
CA ASP A 44 -13.01 -3.01 1.59
C ASP A 44 -13.14 -1.97 2.71
N ASP A 45 -12.23 -0.99 2.74
CA ASP A 45 -12.08 -0.07 3.87
C ASP A 45 -12.49 1.36 3.45
N PRO A 46 -13.56 1.93 4.03
CA PRO A 46 -13.88 3.33 3.84
C PRO A 46 -12.88 4.21 4.60
N PRO A 47 -12.56 5.42 4.10
CA PRO A 47 -11.64 6.30 4.81
C PRO A 47 -12.31 6.79 6.10
N LEU A 48 -11.53 6.84 7.18
CA LEU A 48 -11.90 7.62 8.36
C LEU A 48 -12.13 9.08 7.95
N PHE A 49 -11.21 9.65 7.18
CA PHE A 49 -11.37 10.93 6.50
C PHE A 49 -10.38 11.00 5.32
N THR A 50 -10.65 11.91 4.39
CA THR A 50 -9.71 12.34 3.37
C THR A 50 -9.24 13.76 3.69
N LEU A 51 -8.02 14.06 3.31
CA LEU A 51 -7.43 15.39 3.45
C LEU A 51 -6.68 15.70 2.16
N ASP A 52 -6.95 16.89 1.60
CA ASP A 52 -6.13 17.49 0.54
C ASP A 52 -4.81 17.95 1.16
N ALA A 53 -4.01 16.95 1.52
CA ALA A 53 -2.62 17.11 1.81
C ALA A 53 -1.92 16.72 0.51
N PRO A 54 -1.03 17.55 -0.05
CA PRO A 54 -0.25 17.21 -1.25
C PRO A 54 0.69 16.03 -0.95
N LEU A 55 0.13 14.84 -0.76
CA LEU A 55 0.73 13.65 -0.16
C LEU A 55 1.68 13.03 -1.17
N GLN A 56 1.24 13.00 -2.43
CA GLN A 56 2.05 12.58 -3.56
C GLN A 56 3.12 13.61 -3.86
N ALA A 57 2.82 14.91 -3.87
CA ALA A 57 3.86 15.93 -4.02
C ALA A 57 4.89 15.89 -2.87
N TYR A 58 4.53 15.60 -1.62
CA TYR A 58 5.49 15.47 -0.51
C TYR A 58 6.36 14.20 -0.60
N LEU A 59 5.77 13.04 -0.93
CA LEU A 59 6.50 11.77 -1.04
C LEU A 59 7.31 11.67 -2.35
N PHE A 60 6.83 12.24 -3.47
CA PHE A 60 7.57 12.33 -4.75
C PHE A 60 8.55 13.52 -4.81
N GLN A 61 8.27 14.72 -4.26
CA GLN A 61 9.23 15.85 -4.29
C GLN A 61 10.52 15.52 -3.53
N ARG A 62 10.43 14.86 -2.36
CA ARG A 62 11.64 14.43 -1.62
C ARG A 62 12.48 13.40 -2.36
N ALA A 63 11.95 12.76 -3.41
CA ALA A 63 12.69 11.83 -4.25
C ALA A 63 13.35 12.52 -5.47
N GLN A 64 12.97 13.76 -5.85
CA GLN A 64 13.43 14.37 -7.11
C GLN A 64 14.04 15.79 -7.04
N SER A 65 13.74 16.66 -6.07
CA SER A 65 14.32 18.03 -6.01
C SER A 65 13.73 18.80 -4.81
N GLY A 66 14.45 19.64 -4.05
CA GLY A 66 15.20 20.80 -4.53
C GLY A 66 14.24 21.96 -4.86
N SER A 67 13.93 22.80 -3.87
CA SER A 67 13.24 24.12 -3.93
C SER A 67 11.76 24.21 -4.38
N GLY A 68 10.91 24.72 -3.45
CA GLY A 68 10.25 26.03 -3.64
C GLY A 68 8.72 26.11 -3.84
N SER A 69 8.08 26.75 -2.85
CA SER A 69 6.92 27.68 -2.91
C SER A 69 5.49 27.12 -2.82
N GLY A 70 4.84 27.37 -1.69
CA GLY A 70 3.41 27.10 -1.43
C GLY A 70 2.49 28.31 -1.65
N PRO A 71 1.16 28.11 -1.75
CA PRO A 71 0.19 29.16 -2.09
C PRO A 71 -0.46 29.86 -0.88
N THR A 72 -1.04 31.04 -1.15
CA THR A 72 -1.54 32.07 -0.22
C THR A 72 -2.96 31.84 0.34
N PRO A 73 -3.32 32.33 1.55
CA PRO A 73 -4.62 32.09 2.19
C PRO A 73 -5.70 33.14 1.87
N VAL A 74 -6.98 32.74 1.99
CA VAL A 74 -8.19 33.58 1.94
C VAL A 74 -8.79 33.71 3.35
N GLU A 75 -9.27 34.91 3.70
CA GLU A 75 -9.73 35.33 5.04
C GLU A 75 -11.20 34.96 5.36
N GLY A 76 -11.50 34.66 6.64
CA GLY A 76 -12.85 34.74 7.23
C GLY A 76 -13.15 33.86 8.46
N GLU A 77 -13.13 34.48 9.65
CA GLU A 77 -13.89 34.21 10.91
C GLU A 77 -13.39 33.17 11.97
N GLU A 78 -12.67 33.72 12.97
CA GLU A 78 -12.78 33.65 14.45
C GLU A 78 -12.89 32.31 15.24
N GLU A 79 -11.74 31.84 15.73
CA GLU A 79 -11.34 31.80 17.16
C GLU A 79 -9.84 32.20 17.18
N GLU A 80 -9.37 33.11 18.05
CA GLU A 80 -7.94 33.51 18.14
C GLU A 80 -7.07 32.39 18.74
N GLU A 81 -7.08 31.22 18.11
CA GLU A 81 -5.93 30.33 18.16
C GLU A 81 -4.86 30.97 17.27
N GLU A 82 -3.64 31.15 17.79
CA GLU A 82 -2.52 31.64 16.99
C GLU A 82 -2.48 30.85 15.67
N PRO A 83 -2.46 31.53 14.51
CA PRO A 83 -2.43 30.84 13.23
C PRO A 83 -1.20 29.92 13.20
N PRO A 84 -1.32 28.72 12.61
CA PRO A 84 -0.21 27.77 12.58
C PRO A 84 1.00 28.43 11.92
N LYS A 85 2.14 28.32 12.59
CA LYS A 85 3.39 28.99 12.18
C LYS A 85 4.09 28.19 11.09
N THR A 86 3.77 26.90 10.96
CA THR A 86 4.31 26.00 9.96
C THR A 86 3.21 25.21 9.23
N LEU A 87 3.56 24.63 8.08
CA LEU A 87 2.66 23.76 7.32
C LEU A 87 2.30 22.51 8.12
N GLU A 88 3.24 21.95 8.88
CA GLU A 88 3.03 20.78 9.72
C GLU A 88 2.01 21.05 10.83
N GLU A 89 2.08 22.21 11.47
CA GLU A 89 1.10 22.64 12.49
C GLU A 89 -0.29 22.86 11.86
N PHE A 90 -0.34 23.43 10.65
CA PHE A 90 -1.60 23.61 9.92
C PHE A 90 -2.25 22.26 9.60
N LEU A 91 -1.47 21.29 9.10
CA LEU A 91 -1.96 19.95 8.78
C LEU A 91 -2.41 19.20 10.05
N ASP A 92 -1.65 19.31 11.14
CA ASP A 92 -2.04 18.72 12.44
C ASP A 92 -3.38 19.26 12.93
N LYS A 93 -3.54 20.59 12.89
CA LYS A 93 -4.80 21.25 13.23
C LYS A 93 -5.94 20.78 12.34
N ALA A 94 -5.73 20.73 11.02
CA ALA A 94 -6.73 20.24 10.08
C ALA A 94 -7.16 18.79 10.39
N ILE A 95 -6.21 17.90 10.68
CA ILE A 95 -6.48 16.50 11.05
C ILE A 95 -7.26 16.43 12.37
N ARG A 96 -6.87 17.19 13.39
CA ARG A 96 -7.59 17.26 14.67
C ARG A 96 -9.03 17.76 14.48
N THR A 97 -9.22 18.75 13.62
CA THR A 97 -10.56 19.18 13.21
C THR A 97 -11.33 18.04 12.57
N MET A 98 -10.75 17.28 11.64
CA MET A 98 -11.43 16.11 11.04
C MET A 98 -11.79 15.04 12.08
N LEU A 99 -10.93 14.82 13.08
CA LEU A 99 -11.15 13.87 14.18
C LEU A 99 -12.23 14.32 15.16
N SER A 100 -12.51 15.62 15.29
CA SER A 100 -13.56 16.12 16.19
C SER A 100 -14.95 15.65 15.76
N TRP A 101 -15.15 15.42 14.46
CA TRP A 101 -16.37 14.88 13.87
C TRP A 101 -16.47 13.34 13.91
N LYS A 102 -15.51 12.64 14.53
CA LYS A 102 -15.48 11.17 14.63
C LYS A 102 -15.96 10.68 15.99
N THR A 103 -16.31 9.40 16.06
CA THR A 103 -16.67 8.73 17.32
C THR A 103 -15.45 8.61 18.25
N ASP A 104 -15.69 8.40 19.55
CA ASP A 104 -14.62 8.20 20.52
C ASP A 104 -13.80 6.95 20.21
N GLU A 105 -14.45 5.88 19.76
CA GLU A 105 -13.81 4.65 19.32
C GLU A 105 -12.89 4.90 18.12
N GLN A 106 -13.39 5.58 17.07
CA GLN A 106 -12.57 5.92 15.90
C GLN A 106 -11.38 6.83 16.24
N ARG A 107 -11.57 7.80 17.14
CA ARG A 107 -10.47 8.64 17.62
C ARG A 107 -9.43 7.82 18.36
N LYS A 108 -9.86 6.92 19.25
CA LYS A 108 -8.96 6.02 19.97
C LYS A 108 -8.18 5.13 19.00
N GLU A 109 -8.84 4.54 18.01
CA GLU A 109 -8.20 3.72 16.98
C GLU A 109 -7.18 4.52 16.16
N PHE A 110 -7.49 5.77 15.80
CA PHE A 110 -6.55 6.65 15.11
C PHE A 110 -5.29 6.91 15.95
N TRP A 111 -5.44 7.24 17.24
CA TRP A 111 -4.32 7.51 18.13
C TRP A 111 -3.49 6.25 18.47
N ASP A 112 -4.03 5.07 18.20
CA ASP A 112 -3.35 3.77 18.33
C ASP A 112 -2.65 3.31 17.04
N LEU A 113 -2.75 4.07 15.95
CA LEU A 113 -2.00 3.81 14.72
C LEU A 113 -0.50 4.10 14.92
N ALA A 114 0.33 3.44 14.12
CA ALA A 114 1.76 3.63 14.16
C ALA A 114 2.14 5.08 13.84
N ASN A 115 3.08 5.65 14.60
CA ASN A 115 3.69 6.94 14.27
C ASN A 115 5.20 6.73 14.17
N THR A 116 5.72 6.69 12.94
CA THR A 116 7.16 6.58 12.70
C THR A 116 7.86 7.93 12.73
N ARG A 117 7.12 9.04 12.86
CA ARG A 117 7.60 10.42 12.81
C ARG A 117 7.25 11.20 14.08
N PRO A 118 7.79 10.81 15.26
CA PRO A 118 7.47 11.45 16.54
C PRO A 118 7.95 12.90 16.65
N GLU A 119 8.83 13.35 15.76
CA GLU A 119 9.30 14.73 15.65
C GLU A 119 8.28 15.67 14.99
N LEU A 120 7.30 15.13 14.26
CA LEU A 120 6.19 15.89 13.71
C LEU A 120 5.08 16.09 14.76
N PRO A 121 4.23 17.11 14.58
CA PRO A 121 2.99 17.22 15.36
C PRO A 121 2.20 15.89 15.35
N PRO A 122 1.66 15.41 16.49
CA PRO A 122 1.27 14.01 16.63
C PRO A 122 0.21 13.49 15.64
N ALA A 123 -0.82 14.28 15.35
CA ALA A 123 -1.86 13.87 14.41
C ALA A 123 -1.33 13.84 12.99
N TYR A 124 -0.50 14.83 12.63
CA TYR A 124 0.18 14.86 11.35
C TYR A 124 1.21 13.74 11.20
N GLY A 125 1.98 13.41 12.23
CA GLY A 125 2.92 12.29 12.23
C GLY A 125 2.24 10.96 11.91
N ILE A 126 1.15 10.64 12.64
CA ILE A 126 0.31 9.47 12.36
C ILE A 126 -0.22 9.51 10.93
N PHE A 127 -0.73 10.66 10.49
CA PHE A 127 -1.26 10.79 9.15
C PHE A 127 -0.20 10.56 8.08
N ALA A 128 0.97 11.15 8.25
CA ALA A 128 2.06 11.07 7.30
C ALA A 128 2.68 9.65 7.27
N THR A 129 2.60 8.88 8.36
CA THR A 129 3.01 7.46 8.41
C THR A 129 2.01 6.54 7.70
N ASN A 130 0.71 6.81 7.80
CA ASN A 130 -0.34 5.82 7.47
C ASN A 130 -1.22 6.17 6.27
N ALA A 131 -1.27 7.44 5.86
CA ALA A 131 -2.18 7.89 4.81
C ALA A 131 -1.84 7.24 3.47
N VAL A 132 -2.88 6.81 2.77
CA VAL A 132 -2.78 6.22 1.44
C VAL A 132 -3.47 7.14 0.45
N GLN A 133 -2.83 7.36 -0.68
CA GLN A 133 -3.38 8.24 -1.69
C GLN A 133 -4.70 7.72 -2.26
N THR A 134 -5.66 8.63 -2.44
CA THR A 134 -6.99 8.36 -3.03
C THR A 134 -7.17 9.04 -4.38
N SER A 135 -6.67 10.26 -4.54
CA SER A 135 -6.56 11.01 -5.80
C SER A 135 -5.26 11.84 -5.82
N ASP A 136 -4.96 12.50 -6.93
CA ASP A 136 -3.69 13.20 -7.22
C ASP A 136 -3.10 13.93 -5.99
N GLU A 137 -3.88 14.77 -5.31
CA GLU A 137 -3.44 15.55 -4.16
C GLU A 137 -4.17 15.20 -2.84
N THR A 138 -4.85 14.05 -2.77
CA THR A 138 -5.69 13.71 -1.62
C THR A 138 -5.22 12.43 -0.94
N GLY A 139 -4.84 12.55 0.33
CA GLY A 139 -4.55 11.42 1.20
C GLY A 139 -5.79 10.96 1.95
N GLY A 140 -6.00 9.65 2.02
CA GLY A 140 -7.02 9.00 2.84
C GLY A 140 -6.41 8.36 4.09
N MET A 141 -7.06 8.55 5.22
CA MET A 141 -6.76 7.84 6.46
C MET A 141 -7.69 6.65 6.63
N PHE A 142 -7.15 5.45 6.90
CA PHE A 142 -7.91 4.19 6.87
C PHE A 142 -7.57 3.31 8.07
N LEU A 143 -8.49 3.14 9.03
CA LEU A 143 -8.17 2.50 10.31
C LEU A 143 -7.74 1.03 10.16
N LEU A 144 -8.35 0.27 9.24
CA LEU A 144 -8.00 -1.14 9.04
C LEU A 144 -6.83 -1.29 8.08
N LEU A 145 -6.81 -0.57 6.94
CA LEU A 145 -5.70 -0.65 5.98
C LEU A 145 -4.35 -0.30 6.63
N SER A 146 -4.32 0.64 7.58
CA SER A 146 -3.10 1.01 8.33
C SER A 146 -2.55 -0.10 9.22
N ARG A 147 -3.26 -1.22 9.39
CA ARG A 147 -2.77 -2.42 10.10
C ARG A 147 -2.14 -3.46 9.16
N PHE A 148 -2.17 -3.25 7.84
CA PHE A 148 -1.57 -4.15 6.87
C PHE A 148 -0.15 -3.71 6.56
N ASN A 149 0.84 -4.52 6.94
CA ASN A 149 2.25 -4.21 6.76
C ASN A 149 2.74 -4.33 5.31
N SER A 150 3.98 -3.89 5.11
CA SER A 150 4.64 -3.90 3.81
C SER A 150 5.48 -5.15 3.58
N SER A 151 5.43 -5.72 2.38
CA SER A 151 6.38 -6.73 1.90
C SER A 151 6.88 -6.40 0.50
N CYS A 152 8.15 -6.68 0.23
CA CYS A 152 8.70 -6.68 -1.12
C CYS A 152 8.16 -7.84 -1.98
N ARG A 153 7.48 -8.82 -1.38
CA ARG A 153 6.81 -9.94 -2.02
C ARG A 153 5.36 -10.01 -1.50
N PRO A 154 4.53 -9.03 -1.85
CA PRO A 154 3.22 -8.90 -1.23
C PRO A 154 2.28 -10.04 -1.65
N ALA A 155 1.45 -10.49 -0.71
CA ALA A 155 0.35 -11.41 -0.97
C ALA A 155 -0.92 -10.68 -1.47
N LEU A 156 -1.03 -9.38 -1.19
CA LEU A 156 -2.18 -8.55 -1.56
C LEU A 156 -1.83 -7.51 -2.63
N SER A 157 -2.84 -7.11 -3.40
CA SER A 157 -2.75 -6.01 -4.36
C SER A 157 -2.38 -4.70 -3.66
N ARG A 158 -1.95 -3.71 -4.44
CA ARG A 158 -1.92 -2.34 -3.91
C ARG A 158 -3.34 -1.86 -3.56
N PRO A 159 -3.49 -0.95 -2.60
CA PRO A 159 -4.76 -0.28 -2.32
C PRO A 159 -5.31 0.34 -3.61
N ALA A 160 -6.51 -0.09 -4.00
CA ALA A 160 -7.21 0.45 -5.15
C ALA A 160 -8.39 1.30 -4.67
N TRP A 161 -8.22 2.62 -4.72
CA TRP A 161 -9.30 3.56 -4.39
C TRP A 161 -10.43 3.47 -5.41
N ASN A 162 -11.66 3.38 -4.92
CA ASN A 162 -12.87 3.44 -5.73
C ASN A 162 -13.74 4.62 -5.28
N PRO A 163 -13.83 5.71 -6.07
CA PRO A 163 -14.62 6.88 -5.70
C PRO A 163 -16.13 6.60 -5.68
N SER A 164 -16.61 5.60 -6.43
CA SER A 164 -18.04 5.25 -6.45
C SER A 164 -18.50 4.56 -5.17
N THR A 165 -17.62 3.79 -4.53
CA THR A 165 -17.91 3.14 -3.24
C THR A 165 -17.31 3.88 -2.05
N ASN A 166 -16.54 4.94 -2.30
CA ASN A 166 -15.80 5.72 -1.30
C ASN A 166 -14.98 4.82 -0.37
N SER A 167 -14.24 3.88 -0.97
CA SER A 167 -13.47 2.88 -0.23
C SER A 167 -12.24 2.44 -1.01
N THR A 168 -11.25 1.91 -0.28
CA THR A 168 -10.07 1.28 -0.87
C THR A 168 -10.12 -0.22 -0.69
N ARG A 169 -9.67 -0.96 -1.70
CA ARG A 169 -9.77 -2.42 -1.73
C ARG A 169 -8.43 -3.10 -1.85
N LEU A 170 -8.30 -4.25 -1.17
CA LEU A 170 -7.20 -5.18 -1.32
C LEU A 170 -7.71 -6.55 -1.79
N TYR A 171 -7.03 -7.13 -2.77
CA TYR A 171 -7.34 -8.45 -3.30
C TYR A 171 -6.17 -9.40 -3.09
N ALA A 172 -6.45 -10.67 -2.84
CA ALA A 172 -5.43 -11.72 -2.78
C ALA A 172 -4.83 -11.95 -4.18
N LEU A 173 -3.51 -11.85 -4.30
CA LEU A 173 -2.78 -12.03 -5.57
C LEU A 173 -2.36 -13.49 -5.83
N ARG A 174 -2.46 -14.33 -4.80
CA ARG A 174 -2.19 -15.77 -4.80
C ARG A 174 -3.05 -16.43 -3.74
N ASP A 175 -3.04 -17.76 -3.68
CA ASP A 175 -3.57 -18.47 -2.53
C ASP A 175 -2.73 -18.15 -1.27
N ILE A 176 -3.42 -17.90 -0.17
CA ILE A 176 -2.84 -17.50 1.12
C ILE A 176 -3.23 -18.53 2.17
N SER A 177 -2.26 -19.01 2.93
CA SER A 177 -2.48 -20.01 3.98
C SER A 177 -2.95 -19.36 5.28
N THR A 178 -3.68 -20.10 6.11
CA THR A 178 -3.98 -19.66 7.48
C THR A 178 -2.69 -19.34 8.23
N GLY A 179 -2.66 -18.21 8.90
CA GLY A 179 -1.52 -17.72 9.68
C GLY A 179 -0.55 -16.84 8.90
N ASP A 180 -0.63 -16.81 7.56
CA ASP A 180 0.19 -15.92 6.73
C ASP A 180 -0.12 -14.45 7.07
N GLU A 181 0.92 -13.61 7.08
CA GLU A 181 0.75 -12.16 7.19
C GLU A 181 0.23 -11.59 5.87
N LEU A 182 -0.77 -10.73 5.98
CA LEU A 182 -1.43 -10.07 4.86
C LEU A 182 -0.72 -8.74 4.60
N THR A 183 0.13 -8.74 3.57
CA THR A 183 0.97 -7.58 3.23
C THR A 183 0.70 -7.09 1.81
N TRP A 184 0.77 -5.78 1.62
CA TRP A 184 0.88 -5.13 0.30
C TRP A 184 2.25 -4.43 0.19
N THR A 185 2.57 -3.78 -0.93
CA THR A 185 3.88 -3.12 -1.11
C THR A 185 3.76 -1.60 -0.96
N TYR A 186 4.44 -1.03 0.03
CA TYR A 186 4.45 0.43 0.26
C TYR A 186 5.26 1.19 -0.80
N LEU A 187 6.31 0.56 -1.31
CA LEU A 187 7.19 1.13 -2.33
C LEU A 187 6.76 0.71 -3.74
N ASN A 188 7.50 1.23 -4.72
CA ASN A 188 7.46 0.79 -6.11
C ASN A 188 7.81 -0.70 -6.27
N VAL A 189 7.68 -1.21 -7.49
CA VAL A 189 7.95 -2.62 -7.78
C VAL A 189 9.41 -2.95 -7.49
N THR A 190 9.66 -4.10 -6.86
CA THR A 190 10.96 -4.46 -6.30
C THR A 190 12.14 -4.38 -7.27
N PHE A 191 11.94 -4.77 -8.53
CA PHE A 191 13.03 -4.74 -9.52
C PHE A 191 13.44 -3.32 -9.94
N GLU A 192 12.75 -2.27 -9.49
CA GLU A 192 13.16 -0.88 -9.76
C GLU A 192 14.34 -0.43 -8.87
N PHE A 193 14.68 -1.20 -7.84
CA PHE A 193 15.74 -0.86 -6.89
C PHE A 193 17.02 -1.65 -7.12
N GLU A 194 18.18 -0.99 -7.03
CA GLU A 194 19.51 -1.60 -7.19
C GLU A 194 19.91 -2.52 -6.02
N GLY A 195 19.23 -3.65 -5.88
CA GLY A 195 19.51 -4.63 -4.83
C GLY A 195 18.69 -4.44 -3.57
N VAL A 196 18.83 -5.39 -2.64
CA VAL A 196 18.17 -5.35 -1.32
C VAL A 196 18.55 -4.12 -0.50
N GLU A 197 19.81 -3.70 -0.53
CA GLU A 197 20.27 -2.56 0.25
C GLU A 197 19.64 -1.25 -0.23
N ALA A 198 19.51 -1.06 -1.54
CA ALA A 198 18.80 0.10 -2.09
C ALA A 198 17.31 0.12 -1.67
N ARG A 199 16.67 -1.06 -1.58
CA ARG A 199 15.28 -1.19 -1.10
C ARG A 199 15.15 -0.85 0.39
N LYS A 200 16.03 -1.40 1.22
CA LYS A 200 16.05 -1.13 2.66
C LYS A 200 16.32 0.36 2.92
N ALA A 201 17.28 0.94 2.21
CA ALA A 201 17.61 2.37 2.31
C ALA A 201 16.42 3.25 1.91
N GLU A 202 15.71 2.94 0.82
CA GLU A 202 14.53 3.70 0.44
C GLU A 202 13.38 3.56 1.45
N MET A 203 13.14 2.34 1.95
CA MET A 203 12.11 2.11 2.98
C MET A 203 12.41 2.94 4.24
N LEU A 204 13.67 2.94 4.68
CA LEU A 204 14.11 3.73 5.83
C LEU A 204 13.98 5.24 5.54
N ARG A 205 14.37 5.69 4.36
CA ARG A 205 14.32 7.10 3.96
C ARG A 205 12.88 7.64 3.93
N VAL A 206 11.93 6.83 3.45
CA VAL A 206 10.55 7.26 3.23
C VAL A 206 9.67 7.00 4.46
N PHE A 207 9.76 5.81 5.05
CA PHE A 207 8.85 5.36 6.10
C PHE A 207 9.48 5.29 7.49
N GLU A 208 10.79 5.54 7.59
CA GLU A 208 11.53 5.60 8.86
C GLU A 208 11.54 4.27 9.63
N PHE A 209 11.49 3.15 8.88
CA PHE A 209 11.74 1.81 9.40
C PHE A 209 12.59 0.97 8.43
N GLU A 210 13.36 0.02 8.99
CA GLU A 210 14.13 -0.94 8.18
C GLU A 210 13.24 -2.10 7.72
N CYS A 211 13.27 -2.42 6.42
CA CYS A 211 12.47 -3.51 5.89
C CYS A 211 12.97 -4.89 6.34
N CYS A 212 12.15 -5.60 7.11
CA CYS A 212 12.39 -6.96 7.61
C CYS A 212 11.44 -8.01 6.98
N CYS A 213 10.87 -7.73 5.81
CA CYS A 213 9.98 -8.68 5.14
C CYS A 213 10.72 -9.97 4.72
N GLU A 214 9.98 -11.01 4.36
CA GLU A 214 10.54 -12.32 3.96
C GLU A 214 11.58 -12.26 2.84
N ALA A 215 11.53 -11.23 2.00
CA ALA A 215 12.46 -11.03 0.89
C ALA A 215 13.58 -10.03 1.18
N CYS A 216 13.63 -9.42 2.35
CA CYS A 216 14.69 -8.49 2.77
C CYS A 216 15.46 -9.00 3.98
N ASP A 217 14.84 -9.82 4.83
CA ASP A 217 15.43 -10.42 6.02
C ASP A 217 16.48 -11.50 5.68
N ASP A 218 17.73 -11.24 6.07
CA ASP A 218 18.87 -12.12 5.80
C ASP A 218 18.86 -13.40 6.65
N THR A 219 18.03 -13.45 7.70
CA THR A 219 17.80 -14.68 8.47
C THR A 219 16.86 -15.65 7.75
N ARG A 220 16.07 -15.15 6.78
CA ARG A 220 15.08 -15.93 6.02
C ARG A 220 15.59 -16.34 4.64
N VAL A 221 16.45 -15.53 4.02
CA VAL A 221 16.96 -15.78 2.66
C VAL A 221 18.48 -15.95 2.70
N GLY A 222 18.94 -17.15 2.37
CA GLY A 222 20.37 -17.44 2.28
C GLY A 222 21.08 -16.67 1.14
N PRO A 223 22.41 -16.48 1.21
CA PRO A 223 23.17 -15.66 0.25
C PRO A 223 23.05 -16.11 -1.22
N GLU A 224 22.99 -17.42 -1.46
CA GLU A 224 22.84 -17.98 -2.80
C GLU A 224 21.46 -17.68 -3.40
N ALA A 225 20.40 -17.97 -2.64
CA ALA A 225 19.03 -17.67 -3.04
C ALA A 225 18.83 -16.15 -3.28
N ARG A 226 19.44 -15.32 -2.43
CA ARG A 226 19.49 -13.87 -2.61
C ARG A 226 20.14 -13.49 -3.93
N ASN A 227 21.32 -14.03 -4.22
CA ASN A 227 22.05 -13.71 -5.44
C ASN A 227 21.26 -14.08 -6.71
N GLU A 228 20.62 -15.24 -6.70
CA GLU A 228 19.77 -15.68 -7.81
C GLU A 228 18.52 -14.80 -7.98
N SER A 229 17.90 -14.39 -6.87
CA SER A 229 16.78 -13.44 -6.91
C SER A 229 17.19 -12.10 -7.49
N GLU A 230 18.32 -11.53 -7.03
CA GLU A 230 18.81 -10.25 -7.54
C GLU A 230 19.21 -10.32 -9.03
N LYS A 231 19.70 -11.46 -9.52
CA LYS A 231 19.91 -11.69 -10.97
C LYS A 231 18.59 -11.64 -11.74
N ARG A 232 17.53 -12.29 -11.24
CA ARG A 232 16.20 -12.27 -11.87
C ARG A 232 15.59 -10.87 -11.85
N LEU A 233 15.72 -10.13 -10.75
CA LEU A 233 15.26 -8.74 -10.66
C LEU A 233 16.03 -7.81 -11.60
N LEU A 234 17.35 -7.95 -11.69
CA LEU A 234 18.15 -7.20 -12.65
C LEU A 234 17.76 -7.52 -14.09
N ARG A 235 17.46 -8.78 -14.39
CA ARG A 235 16.93 -9.20 -15.70
C ARG A 235 15.59 -8.51 -15.97
N LEU A 236 14.64 -8.55 -15.04
CA LEU A 236 13.35 -7.85 -15.16
C LEU A 236 13.51 -6.36 -15.47
N ARG A 237 14.43 -5.67 -14.78
CA ARG A 237 14.71 -4.25 -15.05
C ARG A 237 15.20 -4.02 -16.49
N ARG A 238 16.18 -4.79 -16.94
CA ARG A 238 16.73 -4.69 -18.31
C ARG A 238 15.67 -5.01 -19.36
N LEU A 239 14.79 -5.97 -19.09
CA LEU A 239 13.68 -6.30 -19.98
C LEU A 239 12.67 -5.15 -20.07
N LYS A 240 12.31 -4.52 -18.94
CA LYS A 240 11.45 -3.33 -18.91
C LYS A 240 12.05 -2.17 -19.71
N GLU A 241 13.33 -1.89 -19.53
CA GLU A 241 14.04 -0.85 -20.30
C GLU A 241 14.03 -1.13 -21.80
N ARG A 242 14.24 -2.40 -22.19
CA ARG A 242 14.26 -2.83 -23.59
C ARG A 242 12.93 -2.63 -24.30
N ILE A 243 11.80 -2.90 -23.62
CA ILE A 243 10.49 -2.80 -24.26
C ILE A 243 9.97 -1.36 -24.34
N GLY A 244 10.43 -0.47 -23.46
CA GLY A 244 9.99 0.93 -23.35
C GLY A 244 8.48 1.05 -23.05
N TRP A 245 8.07 1.96 -22.18
CA TRP A 245 6.65 2.35 -22.09
C TRP A 245 6.24 3.29 -23.23
N THR A 246 7.03 3.40 -24.29
CA THR A 246 6.76 4.34 -25.38
C THR A 246 5.66 3.80 -26.28
N GLY A 247 4.45 4.33 -26.08
CA GLY A 247 3.25 4.12 -26.90
C GLY A 247 3.37 4.69 -28.32
N GLU A 248 4.43 4.36 -29.03
CA GLU A 248 4.55 4.62 -30.46
C GLU A 248 4.29 3.32 -31.22
N SER A 249 3.22 3.35 -32.01
CA SER A 249 2.83 2.32 -32.96
C SER A 249 4.02 1.86 -33.78
N ARG A 250 4.33 0.57 -33.74
CA ARG A 250 5.50 -0.01 -34.40
C ARG A 250 5.15 -1.32 -35.12
N THR A 251 5.86 -1.55 -36.22
CA THR A 251 5.52 -2.48 -37.31
C THR A 251 5.50 -3.95 -36.89
N ALA A 252 4.68 -4.75 -37.60
CA ALA A 252 4.33 -6.15 -37.32
C ALA A 252 5.48 -7.18 -37.22
N GLY A 253 6.73 -6.79 -37.50
CA GLY A 253 7.93 -7.63 -37.28
C GLY A 253 8.62 -7.40 -35.92
N GLN A 254 8.24 -6.35 -35.18
CA GLN A 254 8.73 -6.07 -33.82
C GLN A 254 7.83 -6.68 -32.72
N THR A 255 6.69 -7.26 -33.10
CA THR A 255 5.66 -7.83 -32.23
C THR A 255 6.07 -9.19 -31.64
N ASP A 256 6.64 -10.11 -32.43
CA ASP A 256 7.00 -11.45 -31.92
C ASP A 256 8.09 -11.39 -30.84
N GLY A 257 9.13 -10.58 -31.06
CA GLY A 257 10.18 -10.37 -30.06
C GLY A 257 9.66 -9.72 -28.79
N ARG A 258 8.66 -8.82 -28.89
CA ARG A 258 8.02 -8.17 -27.73
C ARG A 258 7.21 -9.17 -26.91
N MET A 259 6.45 -10.05 -27.55
CA MET A 259 5.65 -11.07 -26.86
C MET A 259 6.52 -12.07 -26.12
N GLU A 260 7.66 -12.47 -26.70
CA GLU A 260 8.65 -13.28 -26.00
C GLU A 260 9.21 -12.55 -24.77
N VAL A 261 9.54 -11.25 -24.88
CA VAL A 261 9.97 -10.45 -23.73
C VAL A 261 8.91 -10.42 -22.64
N LEU A 262 7.65 -10.15 -22.99
CA LEU A 262 6.56 -10.04 -22.01
C LEU A 262 6.34 -11.36 -21.29
N ARG A 263 6.37 -12.50 -22.01
CA ARG A 263 6.28 -13.84 -21.41
C ARG A 263 7.45 -14.12 -20.45
N GLU A 264 8.68 -13.80 -20.85
CA GLU A 264 9.84 -13.92 -19.96
C GLU A 264 9.67 -13.05 -18.70
N MET A 265 9.13 -11.84 -18.84
CA MET A 265 8.86 -10.96 -17.69
C MET A 265 7.75 -11.50 -16.79
N VAL A 266 6.72 -12.15 -17.33
CA VAL A 266 5.68 -12.84 -16.55
C VAL A 266 6.31 -13.94 -15.70
N ASP A 267 7.07 -14.84 -16.34
CA ASP A 267 7.69 -15.98 -15.66
C ASP A 267 8.62 -15.52 -14.53
N LEU A 268 9.50 -14.56 -14.83
CA LEU A 268 10.41 -13.99 -13.83
C LEU A 268 9.65 -13.29 -12.70
N SER A 269 8.55 -12.60 -13.00
CA SER A 269 7.71 -11.93 -11.99
C SER A 269 7.03 -12.95 -11.08
N ARG A 270 6.53 -14.08 -11.61
CA ARG A 270 5.94 -15.17 -10.81
C ARG A 270 6.98 -15.82 -9.90
N LEU A 271 8.17 -16.12 -10.44
CA LEU A 271 9.29 -16.68 -9.65
C LEU A 271 9.73 -15.74 -8.52
N GLU A 272 9.64 -14.43 -8.76
CA GLU A 272 9.93 -13.40 -7.76
C GLU A 272 8.70 -12.99 -6.96
N GLY A 273 7.59 -13.74 -6.94
CA GLY A 273 6.41 -13.40 -6.13
C GLY A 273 5.83 -12.00 -6.41
N LEU A 274 6.11 -11.43 -7.58
CA LEU A 274 5.62 -10.15 -8.07
C LEU A 274 4.29 -10.36 -8.82
N TRP A 275 3.33 -11.00 -8.15
CA TRP A 275 2.08 -11.49 -8.73
C TRP A 275 1.30 -10.38 -9.46
N GLU A 276 1.16 -9.20 -8.86
CA GLU A 276 0.47 -8.07 -9.49
C GLU A 276 1.17 -7.62 -10.79
N THR A 277 2.50 -7.69 -10.85
CA THR A 277 3.24 -7.35 -12.07
C THR A 277 3.01 -8.39 -13.16
N ALA A 278 3.06 -9.67 -12.79
CA ALA A 278 2.79 -10.77 -13.72
C ALA A 278 1.35 -10.67 -14.28
N ASP A 279 0.35 -10.46 -13.43
CA ASP A 279 -1.06 -10.30 -13.86
C ASP A 279 -1.23 -9.14 -14.85
N ARG A 280 -0.56 -8.00 -14.62
CA ARG A 280 -0.61 -6.84 -15.52
C ARG A 280 0.04 -7.14 -16.87
N LEU A 281 1.15 -7.86 -16.88
CA LEU A 281 1.86 -8.25 -18.10
C LEU A 281 1.08 -9.29 -18.90
N GLU A 282 0.45 -10.27 -18.24
CA GLU A 282 -0.44 -11.25 -18.87
C GLU A 282 -1.63 -10.57 -19.53
N LYS A 283 -2.30 -9.64 -18.83
CA LYS A 283 -3.36 -8.84 -19.44
C LYS A 283 -2.85 -8.05 -20.64
N ALA A 284 -1.66 -7.46 -20.57
CA ALA A 284 -1.09 -6.74 -21.72
C ALA A 284 -0.82 -7.66 -22.92
N ILE A 285 -0.49 -8.94 -22.68
CA ILE A 285 -0.33 -9.98 -23.71
C ILE A 285 -1.69 -10.34 -24.33
N GLU A 286 -2.74 -10.50 -23.53
CA GLU A 286 -4.09 -10.88 -24.01
C GLU A 286 -4.75 -9.81 -24.89
N HIS A 287 -4.39 -8.53 -24.69
CA HIS A 287 -4.92 -7.41 -25.45
C HIS A 287 -4.04 -6.97 -26.64
N ALA A 288 -2.90 -7.64 -26.87
CA ALA A 288 -1.95 -7.34 -27.95
C ALA A 288 -2.22 -8.17 -29.22
#